data_AF-A0A5E4M016-F1
#
_entry.id   AF-A0A5E4M016-F1
#
_cell.length_a   1.000
_cell.length_b   1.000
_cell.length_c   1.000
_cell.angle_alpha   90.00
_cell.angle_beta   90.00
_cell.angle_gamma   90.00
#
_symmetry.space_group_name_H-M   'P 1'
#
loop_
_entity.id
_entity.type
_entity.pdbx_description
1 polymer ?
#
loop_
_entity_poly.entity_id
_entity_poly.type
_entity_poly.pdbx_seq_one_letter_code
_entity_poly.pdbx_strand_id
1 'polypeptide(L)'
;MSDELIESVMQLITSKRGDVGRLNYILSMLQEGRTLYTSDKKYLEFLITTYIEPSKRRIGQQQSVDELKTELAQVKAKLERIEKRGYKKPIGRKTGFFFVTFFFGWHAVVQLVSEKFLYNVQDKNPYLFPLYQLKLIIPNQVTTLMVQYNLNLEKIIVLVWGIMMLIWIILGFIYLVKFIRSRYNPVIQ
;
A
#
# COMPACT_ATOMS: atom_id res chain seq x y z
N MET A 1 -45.58 -15.14 25.47
CA MET A 1 -45.68 -16.44 24.79
C MET A 1 -46.97 -16.56 23.96
N SER A 2 -48.13 -16.15 24.48
CA SER A 2 -49.40 -16.09 23.71
C SER A 2 -49.40 -15.03 22.60
N ASP A 3 -48.79 -13.87 22.85
CA ASP A 3 -48.97 -12.70 21.99
C ASP A 3 -48.25 -12.83 20.64
N GLU A 4 -47.04 -13.41 20.63
CA GLU A 4 -46.30 -13.72 19.39
C GLU A 4 -47.03 -14.77 18.53
N LEU A 5 -47.74 -15.72 19.17
CA LEU A 5 -48.55 -16.72 18.47
C LEU A 5 -49.82 -16.08 17.87
N ILE A 6 -50.46 -15.16 18.58
CA ILE A 6 -51.62 -14.41 18.10
C ILE A 6 -51.22 -13.59 16.86
N GLU A 7 -50.09 -12.89 16.91
CA GLU A 7 -49.56 -12.13 15.79
C GLU A 7 -49.24 -13.03 14.58
N SER A 8 -48.62 -14.18 14.82
CA SER A 8 -48.33 -15.18 13.78
C SER A 8 -49.60 -15.71 13.11
N VAL A 9 -50.65 -15.99 13.89
CA VAL A 9 -51.95 -16.45 13.36
C VAL A 9 -52.64 -15.35 12.56
N MET A 10 -52.62 -14.10 13.03
CA MET A 10 -53.15 -12.96 12.28
C MET A 10 -52.43 -12.76 10.95
N GLN A 11 -51.10 -12.94 10.92
CA GLN A 11 -50.31 -12.88 9.70
C GLN A 11 -50.69 -14.01 8.73
N LEU A 12 -50.92 -15.23 9.21
CA LEU A 12 -51.37 -16.36 8.39
C LEU A 12 -52.77 -16.13 7.80
N ILE A 13 -53.69 -15.54 8.58
CA ILE A 13 -55.04 -15.17 8.12
C ILE A 13 -54.96 -14.09 7.04
N THR A 14 -54.22 -13.01 7.30
CA THR A 14 -54.08 -11.87 6.37
C THR A 14 -53.42 -12.29 5.07
N SER A 15 -52.44 -13.19 5.13
CA SER A 15 -51.76 -13.75 3.95
C SER A 15 -52.52 -14.89 3.27
N LYS A 16 -53.72 -15.25 3.77
CA LYS A 16 -54.55 -16.38 3.30
C LYS A 16 -53.76 -17.70 3.20
N ARG A 17 -52.85 -17.94 4.14
CA ARG A 17 -52.01 -19.15 4.20
C ARG A 17 -52.57 -20.15 5.21
N GLY A 18 -53.55 -20.93 4.76
CA GLY A 18 -54.22 -21.96 5.56
C GLY A 18 -55.74 -21.92 5.40
N ASP A 19 -56.42 -22.68 6.26
CA ASP A 19 -57.87 -22.66 6.39
C ASP A 19 -58.26 -21.51 7.30
N VAL A 20 -58.82 -20.45 6.71
CA VAL A 20 -59.20 -19.22 7.41
C VAL A 20 -60.25 -19.49 8.50
N GLY A 21 -61.19 -20.42 8.27
CA GLY A 21 -62.20 -20.78 9.27
C GLY A 21 -61.55 -21.42 10.49
N ARG A 22 -60.62 -22.35 10.26
CA ARG A 22 -59.86 -23.02 11.32
C ARG A 22 -58.89 -22.07 12.04
N LEU A 23 -58.23 -21.17 11.32
CA LEU A 23 -57.33 -20.18 11.91
C LEU A 23 -58.08 -19.14 12.75
N ASN A 24 -59.28 -18.71 12.34
CA ASN A 24 -60.13 -17.83 13.14
C ASN A 24 -60.58 -18.49 14.45
N TYR A 25 -60.91 -19.78 14.41
CA TYR A 25 -61.22 -20.56 15.61
C TYR A 25 -60.00 -20.69 16.55
N ILE A 26 -58.82 -20.94 15.99
CA ILE A 26 -57.57 -20.98 16.75
C ILE A 26 -57.26 -19.61 17.38
N LEU A 27 -57.49 -18.51 16.64
CA LEU A 27 -57.31 -17.15 17.12
C LEU A 27 -58.23 -16.83 18.30
N SER A 28 -59.53 -17.16 18.20
CA SER A 28 -60.47 -16.94 19.31
C SER A 28 -60.11 -17.76 20.54
N MET A 29 -59.69 -19.02 20.35
CA MET A 29 -59.23 -19.88 21.45
C MET A 29 -57.97 -19.34 22.15
N LEU A 30 -57.02 -18.79 21.39
CA LEU A 30 -55.81 -18.15 21.92
C LEU A 30 -56.11 -16.85 22.66
N GLN A 31 -57.05 -16.03 22.15
CA GLN A 31 -57.47 -14.78 22.78
C GLN A 31 -58.23 -15.00 24.10
N GLU A 32 -59.00 -16.08 24.17
CA GLU A 32 -59.71 -16.50 25.39
C GLU A 32 -58.81 -17.22 26.40
N GLY A 33 -57.52 -17.37 26.11
CA GLY A 33 -56.55 -18.02 26.99
C GLY A 33 -56.75 -19.54 27.14
N ARG A 34 -57.50 -20.18 26.23
CA ARG A 34 -57.76 -21.62 26.29
C ARG A 34 -56.61 -22.42 25.66
N THR A 35 -56.44 -23.65 26.13
CA THR A 35 -55.44 -24.56 25.55
C THR A 35 -55.92 -25.13 24.22
N LEU A 36 -55.13 -24.94 23.16
CA LEU A 36 -55.39 -25.52 21.85
C LEU A 36 -55.32 -27.06 21.87
N TYR A 37 -56.14 -27.70 21.04
CA TYR A 37 -56.05 -29.13 20.77
C TYR A 37 -54.71 -29.49 20.12
N THR A 38 -54.24 -30.72 20.35
CA THR A 38 -52.96 -31.21 19.80
C THR A 38 -52.92 -31.20 18.27
N SER A 39 -54.06 -31.43 17.62
CA SER A 39 -54.23 -31.31 16.16
C SER A 39 -54.04 -29.88 15.66
N ASP A 40 -54.61 -28.90 16.35
CA ASP A 40 -54.51 -27.47 16.00
C ASP A 40 -53.14 -26.89 16.30
N LYS A 41 -52.48 -27.36 17.37
CA LYS A 41 -51.07 -27.02 17.65
C LYS A 41 -50.15 -27.47 16.52
N LYS A 42 -50.26 -28.74 16.10
CA LYS A 42 -49.45 -29.29 14.98
C LYS A 42 -49.74 -28.56 13.67
N TYR A 43 -51.01 -28.23 13.43
CA TYR A 43 -51.42 -27.47 12.26
C TYR A 43 -50.78 -26.08 12.23
N LEU A 44 -50.83 -25.37 13.35
CA LEU A 44 -50.23 -24.04 13.49
C LEU A 44 -48.71 -24.08 13.34
N GLU A 45 -48.04 -25.03 14.01
CA GLU A 45 -46.59 -25.23 13.94
C GLU A 45 -46.12 -25.51 12.49
N PHE A 46 -46.86 -26.35 11.76
CA PHE A 46 -46.58 -26.61 10.35
C PHE A 46 -46.67 -25.34 9.49
N LEU A 47 -47.70 -24.52 9.69
CA LEU A 47 -47.89 -23.27 8.94
C LEU A 47 -46.82 -22.22 9.29
N ILE A 48 -46.46 -22.09 10.56
CA ILE A 48 -45.42 -21.16 11.01
C ILE A 48 -44.07 -21.53 10.38
N THR A 49 -43.68 -22.81 10.44
CA THR A 49 -42.42 -23.30 9.85
C THR A 49 -42.40 -23.15 8.33
N THR A 50 -43.53 -23.36 7.66
CA THR A 50 -43.60 -23.31 6.20
C THR A 50 -43.61 -21.90 5.64
N TYR A 51 -44.30 -20.95 6.32
CA TYR A 51 -44.56 -19.62 5.75
C TYR A 51 -43.86 -18.48 6.48
N ILE A 52 -43.73 -18.56 7.81
CA ILE A 52 -43.20 -17.46 8.62
C ILE A 52 -41.68 -17.54 8.74
N GLU A 53 -41.12 -18.69 9.12
CA GLU A 53 -39.67 -18.87 9.24
C GLU A 53 -38.86 -18.50 7.98
N PRO A 54 -39.22 -18.96 6.76
CA PRO A 54 -38.45 -18.62 5.57
C PRO A 54 -38.51 -17.13 5.22
N SER A 55 -39.60 -16.43 5.56
CA SER A 55 -39.72 -14.98 5.34
C SER A 55 -38.77 -14.20 6.26
N LYS A 56 -38.66 -14.60 7.53
CA LYS A 56 -37.79 -13.96 8.53
C LYS A 56 -36.31 -14.17 8.19
N ARG A 57 -35.95 -15.36 7.72
CA ARG A 57 -34.58 -15.67 7.24
C ARG A 57 -34.19 -14.83 6.02
N ARG A 58 -35.10 -14.64 5.05
CA ARG A 58 -34.84 -13.80 3.88
C ARG A 58 -34.67 -12.32 4.23
N ILE A 59 -35.50 -11.79 5.14
CA ILE A 59 -35.40 -10.39 5.58
C ILE A 59 -34.06 -10.14 6.29
N GLY A 60 -33.64 -11.04 7.19
CA GLY A 60 -32.34 -10.95 7.86
C GLY A 60 -31.14 -11.10 6.90
N GLN A 61 -31.23 -11.99 5.91
CA GLN A 61 -30.20 -12.12 4.86
C GLN A 61 -30.14 -10.89 3.95
N GLN A 62 -31.28 -10.29 3.61
CA GLN A 62 -31.31 -9.09 2.77
C GLN A 62 -30.64 -7.91 3.50
N GLN A 63 -30.96 -7.73 4.78
CA GLN A 63 -30.36 -6.68 5.62
C GLN A 63 -28.84 -6.86 5.75
N SER A 64 -28.36 -8.09 5.98
CA SER A 64 -26.92 -8.34 6.07
C SER A 64 -26.20 -8.15 4.73
N VAL A 65 -26.84 -8.52 3.62
CA VAL A 65 -26.28 -8.29 2.27
C VAL A 65 -26.19 -6.80 1.95
N ASP A 66 -27.17 -6.00 2.36
CA ASP A 66 -27.14 -4.56 2.12
C ASP A 66 -26.14 -3.83 3.03
N GLU A 67 -25.98 -4.27 4.28
CA GLU A 67 -24.90 -3.82 5.17
C GLU A 67 -23.52 -4.14 4.58
N LEU A 68 -23.28 -5.38 4.15
CA LEU A 68 -22.05 -5.81 3.49
C LEU A 68 -21.73 -4.99 2.23
N LYS A 69 -22.73 -4.65 1.41
CA LYS A 69 -22.54 -3.80 0.23
C LYS A 69 -22.09 -2.39 0.61
N THR A 70 -22.66 -1.82 1.67
CA THR A 70 -22.29 -0.48 2.14
C THR A 70 -20.87 -0.45 2.71
N GLU A 71 -20.47 -1.46 3.48
CA GLU A 71 -19.09 -1.61 3.96
C GLU A 71 -18.11 -1.75 2.80
N LEU A 72 -18.44 -2.57 1.80
CA LEU A 72 -17.59 -2.78 0.63
C LEU A 72 -17.40 -1.49 -0.18
N ALA A 73 -18.47 -0.70 -0.35
CA ALA A 73 -18.39 0.62 -0.97
C ALA A 73 -17.51 1.59 -0.17
N GLN A 74 -17.61 1.58 1.17
CA GLN A 74 -16.79 2.41 2.05
C GLN A 74 -15.31 2.02 1.99
N VAL A 75 -15.00 0.72 1.99
CA VAL A 75 -13.63 0.20 1.85
C VAL A 75 -13.04 0.61 0.50
N LYS A 76 -13.81 0.46 -0.59
CA LYS A 76 -13.37 0.90 -1.93
C LYS A 76 -13.06 2.39 -1.97
N ALA A 77 -13.90 3.24 -1.37
CA ALA A 77 -13.66 4.68 -1.29
C ALA A 77 -12.44 5.04 -0.42
N LYS A 78 -12.21 4.32 0.69
CA LYS A 78 -10.98 4.47 1.49
C LYS A 78 -9.74 4.09 0.69
N LEU A 79 -9.80 2.99 -0.06
CA LEU A 79 -8.69 2.52 -0.89
C LEU A 79 -8.33 3.56 -1.96
N GLU A 80 -9.32 4.11 -2.66
CA GLU A 80 -9.11 5.15 -3.67
C GLU A 80 -8.49 6.43 -3.09
N ARG A 81 -8.89 6.82 -1.86
CA ARG A 81 -8.28 7.95 -1.15
C ARG A 81 -6.83 7.67 -0.78
N ILE A 82 -6.51 6.46 -0.34
CA ILE A 82 -5.14 6.06 0.01
C ILE A 82 -4.28 6.01 -1.24
N GLU A 83 -4.78 5.44 -2.34
CA GLU A 83 -4.10 5.41 -3.63
C GLU A 83 -3.77 6.83 -4.13
N LYS A 84 -4.76 7.74 -4.10
CA LYS A 84 -4.55 9.15 -4.47
C LYS A 84 -3.55 9.88 -3.57
N ARG A 85 -3.45 9.52 -2.27
CA ARG A 85 -2.47 10.11 -1.33
C ARG A 85 -1.07 9.51 -1.46
N GLY A 86 -0.97 8.19 -1.68
CA GLY A 86 0.30 7.46 -1.77
C GLY A 86 1.14 7.82 -3.00
N TYR A 87 0.51 8.32 -4.07
CA TYR A 87 1.19 8.74 -5.30
C TYR A 87 1.70 10.19 -5.31
N LYS A 88 1.35 11.02 -4.33
CA LYS A 88 1.56 12.48 -4.39
C LYS A 88 2.60 13.05 -3.42
N LYS A 89 3.62 12.29 -3.00
CA LYS A 89 4.77 12.90 -2.31
C LYS A 89 5.88 13.21 -3.33
N PRO A 90 6.03 14.47 -3.81
CA PRO A 90 6.96 14.86 -4.86
C PRO A 90 8.41 14.92 -4.35
N ILE A 91 8.93 13.80 -3.88
CA ILE A 91 10.31 13.68 -3.39
C ILE A 91 11.28 13.47 -4.59
N GLY A 92 10.75 13.06 -5.75
CA GLY A 92 11.52 12.92 -7.00
C GLY A 92 12.04 14.24 -7.57
N ARG A 93 11.31 15.35 -7.43
CA ARG A 93 11.77 16.66 -7.94
C ARG A 93 13.02 17.12 -7.20
N LYS A 94 13.06 17.03 -5.87
CA LYS A 94 14.22 17.46 -5.06
C LYS A 94 15.45 16.59 -5.29
N THR A 95 15.26 15.29 -5.45
CA THR A 95 16.36 14.35 -5.71
C THR A 95 16.93 14.54 -7.12
N GLY A 96 16.06 14.68 -8.13
CA GLY A 96 16.49 15.01 -9.49
C GLY A 96 17.23 16.34 -9.56
N PHE A 97 16.72 17.38 -8.89
CA PHE A 97 17.42 18.67 -8.77
C PHE A 97 18.79 18.51 -8.11
N PHE A 98 18.90 17.74 -7.02
CA PHE A 98 20.18 17.50 -6.35
C PHE A 98 21.21 16.88 -7.30
N PHE A 99 20.83 15.82 -8.05
CA PHE A 99 21.73 15.20 -9.02
C PHE A 99 22.12 16.18 -10.14
N VAL A 100 21.16 16.90 -10.72
CA VAL A 100 21.44 17.89 -11.78
C VAL A 100 22.39 18.97 -11.28
N THR A 101 22.14 19.57 -10.11
CA THR A 101 23.02 20.61 -9.55
C THR A 101 24.41 20.09 -9.19
N PHE A 102 24.50 18.84 -8.72
CA PHE A 102 25.77 18.25 -8.34
C PHE A 102 26.65 17.96 -9.57
N PHE A 103 26.07 17.38 -10.63
CA PHE A 103 26.81 17.11 -11.87
C PHE A 103 27.23 18.39 -12.59
N PHE A 104 26.35 19.39 -12.69
CA PHE A 104 26.68 20.68 -13.29
C PHE A 104 27.71 21.45 -12.44
N GLY A 105 27.57 21.43 -11.11
CA GLY A 105 28.53 22.05 -10.20
C GLY A 105 29.91 21.39 -10.27
N TRP A 106 29.97 20.06 -10.33
CA TRP A 106 31.23 19.33 -10.49
C TRP A 106 31.89 19.62 -11.85
N HIS A 107 31.11 19.66 -12.94
CA HIS A 107 31.62 20.03 -14.26
C HIS A 107 32.21 21.45 -14.28
N ALA A 108 31.53 22.42 -13.66
CA ALA A 108 32.02 23.79 -13.57
C ALA A 108 33.33 23.90 -12.75
N VAL A 109 33.43 23.16 -11.64
CA VAL A 109 34.66 23.09 -10.84
C VAL A 109 35.81 22.51 -11.66
N VAL A 110 35.57 21.43 -12.42
CA VAL A 110 36.58 20.84 -13.31
C VAL A 110 37.03 21.83 -14.38
N GLN A 111 36.10 22.57 -14.98
CA GLN A 111 36.41 23.57 -16.00
C GLN A 111 37.23 24.74 -15.44
N LEU A 112 36.86 25.28 -14.27
CA LEU A 112 37.56 26.39 -13.63
C LEU A 112 38.98 25.99 -13.18
N VAL A 113 39.15 24.76 -12.70
CA VAL A 113 40.47 24.21 -12.37
C VAL A 113 41.30 24.00 -13.64
N SER A 114 40.69 23.60 -14.76
CA SER A 114 41.42 23.44 -16.03
C SER A 114 41.93 24.76 -16.62
N GLU A 115 41.18 25.86 -16.47
CA GLU A 115 41.56 27.17 -17.02
C GLU A 115 42.68 27.86 -16.22
N LYS A 116 42.75 27.65 -14.90
CA LYS A 116 43.77 28.31 -14.04
C LYS A 116 45.16 27.69 -14.09
N PHE A 117 45.30 26.45 -14.55
CA PHE A 117 46.57 25.73 -14.53
C PHE A 117 47.03 25.43 -15.97
N LEU A 118 47.90 26.29 -16.49
CA LEU A 118 48.51 26.24 -17.83
C LEU A 118 49.48 25.05 -18.02
N TYR A 119 48.97 23.83 -18.00
CA TYR A 119 49.69 22.68 -18.56
C TYR A 119 48.94 22.20 -19.80
N ASN A 120 49.68 21.75 -20.81
CA ASN A 120 49.14 21.30 -22.09
C ASN A 120 48.34 19.99 -21.87
N VAL A 121 47.04 20.10 -21.58
CA VAL A 121 46.14 18.98 -21.20
C VAL A 121 45.54 18.27 -22.41
N GLN A 122 46.05 18.51 -23.63
CA GLN A 122 45.42 18.04 -24.87
C GLN A 122 45.21 16.50 -24.93
N ASP A 123 46.00 15.73 -24.18
CA ASP A 123 45.95 14.25 -24.16
C ASP A 123 45.47 13.61 -22.85
N LYS A 124 45.13 14.39 -21.80
CA LYS A 124 44.75 13.82 -20.49
C LYS A 124 43.30 14.11 -20.16
N ASN A 125 42.62 13.12 -19.58
CA ASN A 125 41.20 13.23 -19.20
C ASN A 125 41.02 14.41 -18.20
N PRO A 126 40.19 15.41 -18.52
CA PRO A 126 40.04 16.63 -17.72
C PRO A 126 39.55 16.34 -16.29
N TYR A 127 38.84 15.24 -16.06
CA TYR A 127 38.35 14.84 -14.74
C TYR A 127 39.43 14.29 -13.81
N LEU A 128 40.59 13.89 -14.34
CA LEU A 128 41.72 13.38 -13.56
C LEU A 128 42.76 14.47 -13.24
N PHE A 129 42.58 15.66 -13.80
CA PHE A 129 43.52 16.76 -13.71
C PHE A 129 43.89 17.16 -12.27
N PRO A 130 42.95 17.31 -11.31
CA PRO A 130 43.30 17.64 -9.92
C PRO A 130 44.14 16.56 -9.24
N LEU A 131 43.98 15.30 -9.65
CA LEU A 131 44.71 14.18 -9.08
C LEU A 131 46.14 14.11 -9.62
N TYR A 132 46.38 14.49 -10.88
CA TYR A 132 47.74 14.59 -11.42
C TYR A 132 48.57 15.67 -10.74
N GLN A 133 47.94 16.72 -10.20
CA GLN A 133 48.61 17.77 -9.41
C GLN A 133 49.19 17.22 -8.09
N LEU A 134 48.70 16.08 -7.58
CA LEU A 134 49.27 15.43 -6.39
C LEU A 134 50.74 15.06 -6.62
N LYS A 135 51.18 14.82 -7.86
CA LYS A 135 52.59 14.54 -8.18
C LYS A 135 53.53 15.67 -7.74
N LEU A 136 53.06 16.92 -7.67
CA LEU A 136 53.85 18.07 -7.23
C LEU A 136 53.91 18.21 -5.70
N ILE A 137 53.00 17.56 -4.98
CA ILE A 137 52.82 17.71 -3.52
C ILE A 137 53.27 16.44 -2.78
N ILE A 138 53.37 15.29 -3.48
CA ILE A 138 53.77 14.01 -2.90
C ILE A 138 55.26 14.05 -2.48
N PRO A 139 55.59 13.75 -1.21
CA PRO A 139 56.97 13.74 -0.73
C PRO A 139 57.81 12.61 -1.36
N ASN A 140 59.11 12.87 -1.59
CA ASN A 140 60.04 11.98 -2.29
C ASN A 140 60.09 10.54 -1.73
N GLN A 141 59.84 10.36 -0.43
CA GLN A 141 59.81 9.02 0.21
C GLN A 141 58.71 8.10 -0.35
N VAL A 142 57.60 8.67 -0.82
CA VAL A 142 56.53 7.88 -1.43
C VAL A 142 56.90 7.51 -2.87
N THR A 143 57.64 8.39 -3.57
CA THR A 143 58.08 8.12 -4.94
C THR A 143 59.06 6.95 -5.02
N THR A 144 59.95 6.79 -4.03
CA THR A 144 60.88 5.67 -3.97
C THR A 144 60.17 4.34 -3.71
N LEU A 145 59.16 4.33 -2.85
CA LEU A 145 58.31 3.15 -2.63
C LEU A 145 57.52 2.78 -3.90
N MET A 146 56.99 3.76 -4.63
CA MET A 146 56.28 3.47 -5.90
C MET A 146 57.18 2.82 -6.95
N VAL A 147 58.44 3.27 -7.05
CA VAL A 147 59.44 2.68 -7.95
C VAL A 147 59.79 1.24 -7.53
N GLN A 148 59.90 0.97 -6.23
CA GLN A 148 60.17 -0.37 -5.69
C GLN A 148 59.08 -1.40 -6.04
N TYR A 149 57.82 -0.97 -6.08
CA TYR A 149 56.69 -1.84 -6.45
C TYR A 149 56.31 -1.77 -7.94
N ASN A 150 57.11 -1.08 -8.77
CA ASN A 150 56.85 -0.85 -10.19
C ASN A 150 55.45 -0.24 -10.49
N LEU A 151 54.94 0.57 -9.57
CA LEU A 151 53.61 1.16 -9.68
C LEU A 151 53.69 2.53 -10.35
N ASN A 152 52.99 2.66 -11.48
CA ASN A 152 52.88 3.94 -12.17
C ASN A 152 51.81 4.81 -11.48
N LEU A 153 52.21 5.99 -11.02
CA LEU A 153 51.36 6.98 -10.33
C LEU A 153 50.11 7.33 -11.14
N GLU A 154 50.22 7.37 -12.47
CA GLU A 154 49.08 7.64 -13.35
C GLU A 154 48.03 6.52 -13.30
N LYS A 155 48.46 5.25 -13.22
CA LYS A 155 47.57 4.10 -13.10
C LYS A 155 46.88 4.08 -11.74
N ILE A 156 47.61 4.42 -10.66
CA ILE A 156 47.04 4.52 -9.30
C ILE A 156 45.94 5.58 -9.27
N ILE A 157 46.19 6.76 -9.84
CA ILE A 157 45.21 7.85 -9.90
C ILE A 157 43.92 7.42 -10.61
N VAL A 158 44.05 6.78 -11.78
CA VAL A 158 42.89 6.28 -12.55
C VAL A 158 42.13 5.23 -11.75
N LEU A 159 42.83 4.34 -11.05
CA LEU A 159 42.24 3.27 -10.26
C LEU A 159 41.49 3.82 -9.04
N VAL A 160 42.10 4.76 -8.30
CA VAL A 160 41.45 5.45 -7.16
C VAL A 160 40.22 6.23 -7.62
N TRP A 161 40.32 6.93 -8.75
CA TRP A 161 39.18 7.64 -9.31
C TRP A 161 38.05 6.70 -9.75
N GLY A 162 38.40 5.56 -10.38
CA GLY A 162 37.44 4.52 -10.74
C GLY A 162 36.73 3.92 -9.52
N ILE A 163 37.47 3.64 -8.45
CA ILE A 163 36.90 3.18 -7.16
C ILE A 163 35.96 4.24 -6.58
N MET A 164 36.37 5.51 -6.60
CA MET A 164 35.55 6.62 -6.12
C MET A 164 34.23 6.70 -6.90
N MET A 165 34.27 6.63 -8.23
CA MET A 165 33.06 6.63 -9.08
C MET A 165 32.15 5.41 -8.80
N LEU A 166 32.73 4.22 -8.61
CA LEU A 166 31.98 3.01 -8.24
C LEU A 166 31.28 3.17 -6.89
N ILE A 167 31.94 3.73 -5.88
CA ILE A 167 31.35 3.99 -4.56
C ILE A 167 30.16 4.94 -4.69
N TRP A 168 30.26 5.98 -5.51
CA TRP A 168 29.16 6.92 -5.76
C TRP A 168 27.96 6.26 -6.45
N ILE A 169 28.19 5.36 -7.40
CA ILE A 169 27.14 4.56 -8.05
C ILE A 169 26.45 3.66 -7.03
N ILE A 170 27.21 2.97 -6.18
CA ILE A 170 26.68 2.10 -5.13
C ILE A 170 25.86 2.90 -4.12
N LEU A 171 26.34 4.06 -3.68
CA LEU A 171 25.58 4.95 -2.80
C LEU A 171 24.27 5.39 -3.46
N GLY A 172 24.33 5.82 -4.72
CA GLY A 172 23.14 6.18 -5.50
C GLY A 172 22.12 5.03 -5.56
N PHE A 173 22.59 3.80 -5.76
CA PHE A 173 21.74 2.61 -5.76
C PHE A 173 21.14 2.30 -4.38
N ILE A 174 21.92 2.42 -3.30
CA ILE A 174 21.42 2.25 -1.92
C ILE A 174 20.31 3.26 -1.61
N TYR A 175 20.49 4.52 -1.99
CA TYR A 175 19.46 5.56 -1.83
C TYR A 175 18.22 5.27 -2.68
N LEU A 176 18.40 4.74 -3.89
CA LEU A 176 17.29 4.32 -4.76
C LEU A 176 16.50 3.15 -4.15
N VAL A 177 17.19 2.13 -3.64
CA VAL A 177 16.55 0.98 -2.97
C VAL A 177 15.85 1.42 -1.69
N LYS A 178 16.47 2.27 -0.87
CA LYS A 178 15.84 2.86 0.32
C LYS A 178 14.60 3.67 -0.05
N PHE A 179 14.63 4.38 -1.18
CA PHE A 179 13.47 5.10 -1.72
C PHE A 179 12.34 4.17 -2.17
N ILE A 180 12.65 3.07 -2.87
CA ILE A 180 11.67 2.05 -3.27
C ILE A 180 11.06 1.41 -2.02
N ARG A 181 11.88 1.01 -1.03
CA ARG A 181 11.42 0.43 0.23
C ARG A 181 10.51 1.37 1.01
N SER A 182 10.81 2.67 1.00
CA SER A 182 9.94 3.71 1.61
C SER A 182 8.55 3.81 0.97
N ARG A 183 8.35 3.31 -0.26
CA ARG A 183 7.06 3.28 -0.95
C ARG A 183 6.25 2.01 -0.64
N TYR A 184 6.92 0.95 -0.17
CA TYR A 184 6.34 -0.37 0.11
C TYR A 184 6.00 -0.62 1.59
N ASN A 185 6.08 0.39 2.45
CA ASN A 185 5.60 0.28 3.83
C ASN A 185 4.25 0.99 3.98
N PRO A 186 3.11 0.39 3.58
CA PRO A 186 1.84 0.79 4.11
C PRO A 186 1.89 0.40 5.59
N VAL A 187 2.18 1.35 6.46
CA VAL A 187 1.92 1.16 7.88
C VAL A 187 0.42 0.93 7.97
N ILE A 188 0.08 -0.34 8.21
CA ILE A 188 -1.23 -0.77 8.67
C ILE A 188 -1.41 -0.06 10.02
N GLN A 189 -2.17 1.01 10.02
CA GLN A 189 -2.72 1.68 11.20
C GLN A 189 -4.20 1.91 10.93
#